data_AF-A0A7Y8IF29-F1
#
_entry.id   AF-A0A7Y8IF29-F1
#
_cell.length_a   1.000
_cell.length_b   1.000
_cell.length_c   1.000
_cell.angle_alpha   90.00
_cell.angle_beta   90.00
_cell.angle_gamma   90.00
#
_symmetry.space_group_name_H-M   'P 1'
#
loop_
_entity.id
_entity.type
_entity.pdbx_description
1 polymer ?
#
loop_
_entity_poly.entity_id
_entity_poly.type
_entity_poly.pdbx_seq_one_letter_code
_entity_poly.pdbx_strand_id
1 'polypeptide(L)'
;MPKERFEDALNKLERIVSQLEQGDTSLEESLKLFEEGVRLSRLCNEKLDEAEKRVEILLKAEDGTLRAEPFTPSINSGQVPSANSRETLSEEEDS
;
A
#
# COMPACT_ATOMS: atom_id res chain seq x y z
N MET A 1 4.02 12.33 -19.17
CA MET A 1 5.15 12.51 -18.24
C MET A 1 5.85 11.16 -18.10
N PRO A 2 7.18 11.07 -18.09
CA PRO A 2 7.83 9.78 -17.88
C PRO A 2 7.51 9.31 -16.46
N LYS A 3 6.77 8.20 -16.32
CA LYS A 3 6.63 7.49 -15.04
C LYS A 3 8.05 7.05 -14.66
N GLU A 4 8.63 7.64 -13.61
CA GLU A 4 9.89 7.20 -12.99
C GLU A 4 9.79 5.67 -12.75
N ARG A 5 10.82 4.86 -13.07
CA ARG A 5 10.72 3.39 -12.91
C ARG A 5 10.76 3.02 -11.43
N PHE A 6 10.24 1.84 -11.07
CA PHE A 6 10.30 1.33 -9.70
C PHE A 6 11.74 1.30 -9.17
N GLU A 7 12.63 0.64 -9.92
CA GLU A 7 14.05 0.51 -9.55
C GLU A 7 14.73 1.87 -9.37
N ASP A 8 14.44 2.84 -10.23
CA ASP A 8 15.03 4.18 -10.15
C ASP A 8 14.54 4.91 -8.88
N ALA A 9 13.25 4.82 -8.58
CA ALA A 9 12.66 5.42 -7.39
C ALA A 9 13.18 4.77 -6.10
N LEU A 10 13.32 3.44 -6.07
CA LEU A 10 13.86 2.70 -4.95
C LEU A 10 15.33 3.06 -4.69
N ASN A 11 16.17 3.04 -5.73
CA ASN A 11 17.58 3.43 -5.62
C ASN A 11 17.73 4.87 -5.09
N LYS A 12 16.84 5.79 -5.52
CA LYS A 12 16.87 7.17 -5.03
C LYS A 12 16.46 7.26 -3.57
N LEU A 13 15.44 6.50 -3.15
CA LEU A 13 14.99 6.44 -1.77
C LEU A 13 16.09 5.91 -0.85
N GLU A 14 16.79 4.84 -1.24
CA GLU A 14 17.91 4.27 -0.48
C GLU A 14 19.03 5.28 -0.26
N ARG A 15 19.37 6.07 -1.29
CA ARG A 15 20.37 7.14 -1.18
C ARG A 15 19.95 8.21 -0.19
N ILE A 16 18.68 8.63 -0.23
CA ILE A 16 18.13 9.62 0.69
C ILE A 16 18.20 9.11 2.12
N VAL A 17 17.79 7.86 2.37
CA VAL A 17 17.88 7.24 3.70
C VAL A 17 19.33 7.23 4.17
N SER A 18 20.27 6.79 3.32
CA SER A 18 21.69 6.78 3.66
C SER A 18 22.23 8.18 4.00
N GLN A 19 21.80 9.23 3.29
CA GLN A 19 22.20 10.61 3.58
C GLN A 19 21.63 11.10 4.91
N LEU A 20 20.36 10.79 5.20
CA LEU A 20 19.73 11.14 6.48
C LEU A 20 20.40 10.43 7.67
N GLU A 21 20.81 9.17 7.49
CA GLU A 21 21.51 8.38 8.52
C GLU A 21 22.93 8.87 8.81
N GLN A 22 23.60 9.44 7.80
CA GLN A 22 24.94 10.03 7.98
C GLN A 22 24.91 11.26 8.90
N GLY A 23 23.79 12.00 8.93
CA GLY A 23 23.59 13.14 9.83
C GLY A 23 24.45 14.37 9.55
N ASP A 24 25.16 14.41 8.41
CA ASP A 24 26.02 15.54 8.00
C ASP A 24 25.26 16.59 7.15
N THR A 25 23.93 16.60 7.25
CA THR A 25 23.04 17.51 6.53
C THR A 25 22.48 18.59 7.44
N SER A 26 22.31 19.80 6.90
CA SER A 26 21.62 20.88 7.62
C SER A 26 20.15 20.52 7.87
N LEU A 27 19.51 21.15 8.86
CA LEU A 27 18.09 20.91 9.15
C LEU A 27 17.19 21.12 7.92
N GLU A 28 17.43 22.19 7.16
CA GLU A 28 16.64 22.49 5.96
C GLU A 28 16.83 21.41 4.89
N GLU A 29 18.05 20.92 4.70
CA GLU A 29 18.33 19.84 3.76
C GLU A 29 17.72 18.52 4.21
N SER A 30 17.82 18.20 5.50
CA SER A 30 17.20 17.01 6.09
C SER A 30 15.68 17.01 5.90
N LEU A 31 15.02 18.17 6.00
CA LEU A 31 13.58 18.29 5.74
C LEU A 31 13.26 18.03 4.25
N LYS A 32 14.04 18.60 3.32
CA LYS A 32 13.85 18.36 1.88
C LYS A 32 14.06 16.89 1.52
N LEU A 33 15.11 16.28 2.05
CA LEU A 33 15.41 14.85 1.88
C LEU A 33 14.27 13.99 2.44
N PHE A 34 13.75 14.31 3.62
CA PHE A 34 12.62 13.60 4.21
C PHE A 34 11.35 13.70 3.35
N GLU A 35 10.97 14.89 2.90
CA GLU A 35 9.81 15.10 2.03
C GLU A 35 9.91 14.29 0.73
N GLU A 36 11.08 14.32 0.10
CA GLU A 36 11.34 13.54 -1.12
C GLU A 36 11.32 12.03 -0.84
N GLY A 37 11.87 11.60 0.29
CA GLY A 37 11.83 10.20 0.74
C GLY A 37 10.39 9.70 0.92
N VAL A 38 9.52 10.49 1.55
CA VAL A 38 8.09 10.19 1.71
C VAL A 38 7.41 10.09 0.34
N ARG A 39 7.70 11.01 -0.58
CA ARG A 39 7.14 10.98 -1.94
C ARG A 39 7.55 9.71 -2.69
N LEU A 40 8.84 9.35 -2.65
CA LEU A 40 9.36 8.15 -3.31
C LEU A 40 8.81 6.86 -2.71
N SER A 41 8.67 6.80 -1.38
CA SER A 41 8.05 5.67 -0.69
C SER A 41 6.61 5.43 -1.17
N ARG A 42 5.79 6.49 -1.28
CA ARG A 42 4.43 6.40 -1.83
C ARG A 42 4.44 5.92 -3.28
N LEU A 43 5.32 6.47 -4.11
CA LEU A 43 5.45 6.06 -5.51
C LEU A 43 5.84 4.58 -5.66
N CYS A 44 6.73 4.07 -4.80
CA CYS A 44 7.10 2.66 -4.80
C CYS A 44 5.91 1.77 -4.46
N ASN A 45 5.15 2.11 -3.42
CA ASN A 45 3.94 1.37 -3.06
C ASN A 45 2.91 1.37 -4.18
N GLU A 46 2.62 2.52 -4.80
CA GLU A 46 1.68 2.61 -5.91
C GLU A 46 2.05 1.71 -7.09
N LYS A 47 3.35 1.55 -7.37
CA LYS A 47 3.84 0.66 -8.43
C LYS A 47 3.71 -0.81 -8.07
N LEU A 48 3.93 -1.17 -6.81
CA LEU A 48 3.72 -2.52 -6.32
C LEU A 48 2.23 -2.89 -6.39
N ASP A 49 1.34 -1.97 -5.98
CA ASP A 49 -0.11 -2.15 -6.08
C ASP A 49 -0.57 -2.33 -7.55
N GLU A 50 0.01 -1.56 -8.49
CA GLU A 50 -0.27 -1.70 -9.92
C GLU A 50 0.18 -3.07 -10.45
N ALA A 51 1.35 -3.55 -10.01
CA ALA A 51 1.87 -4.86 -10.39
C ALA A 51 1.03 -6.01 -9.82
N GLU A 52 0.66 -5.94 -8.54
CA GLU A 52 -0.18 -6.93 -7.86
C GLU A 52 -1.54 -7.09 -8.56
N LYS A 53 -2.25 -5.99 -8.82
CA LYS A 53 -3.52 -6.01 -9.56
C LYS A 53 -3.41 -6.67 -10.93
N ARG A 54 -2.29 -6.44 -11.62
CA ARG A 54 -2.04 -7.05 -12.93
C ARG A 54 -1.83 -8.56 -12.81
N VAL A 55 -1.09 -9.01 -11.80
CA VAL A 55 -0.92 -10.45 -11.52
C VAL A 55 -2.25 -11.11 -11.20
N GLU A 56 -3.08 -10.49 -10.35
CA GLU A 56 -4.41 -11.01 -10.04
C GLU A 56 -5.28 -11.18 -11.30
N ILE A 57 -5.30 -10.19 -12.19
CA ILE A 57 -6.08 -10.26 -13.44
C ILE A 57 -5.59 -11.42 -14.32
N LEU A 58 -4.28 -11.64 -14.41
CA LEU A 58 -3.71 -12.71 -15.21
C LEU A 58 -4.06 -14.10 -14.64
N LEU A 59 -3.99 -14.27 -13.31
CA LEU A 59 -4.38 -15.52 -12.65
C LEU A 59 -5.88 -15.81 -12.82
N LYS A 60 -6.72 -14.79 -12.67
CA LYS A 60 -8.18 -14.85 -12.93
C LYS A 60 -8.54 -15.23 -14.37
N ALA A 61 -7.62 -15.03 -15.33
CA ALA A 61 -7.84 -15.36 -16.73
C ALA A 61 -7.51 -16.83 -17.07
N GLU A 62 -6.63 -17.49 -16.31
CA GLU A 62 -6.28 -18.90 -16.52
C GLU A 62 -7.24 -19.89 -15.84
N ASP A 63 -7.96 -19.49 -14.78
CA ASP A 63 -8.92 -20.34 -14.04
C ASP A 63 -10.40 -20.08 -14.36
N GLY A 64 -10.70 -19.09 -15.20
CA GLY A 64 -12.04 -18.74 -15.67
C GLY A 64 -13.03 -18.29 -14.58
N THR A 65 -12.61 -18.11 -13.33
CA THR A 65 -13.53 -17.88 -12.19
C THR A 65 -13.14 -16.62 -11.41
N LEU A 66 -13.80 -15.49 -11.72
CA LEU A 66 -13.59 -14.23 -11.01
C LEU A 66 -14.18 -14.27 -9.59
N ARG A 67 -13.33 -14.35 -8.56
CA ARG A 67 -13.69 -13.91 -7.20
C ARG A 67 -12.77 -12.75 -6.81
N ALA A 68 -13.38 -11.59 -6.58
CA ALA A 68 -12.71 -10.44 -5.99
C ALA A 68 -12.96 -10.48 -4.49
N GLU A 69 -11.99 -10.99 -3.73
CA GLU A 69 -11.95 -10.72 -2.29
C GLU A 69 -11.14 -9.42 -2.10
N PRO A 70 -11.66 -8.44 -1.35
CA PRO A 70 -10.88 -7.25 -1.01
C PRO A 70 -9.59 -7.66 -0.29
N PHE A 71 -8.43 -7.30 -0.85
CA PHE A 71 -7.19 -7.40 -0.10
C PHE A 71 -7.25 -6.39 1.04
N THR A 72 -7.44 -6.91 2.26
CA THR A 72 -7.31 -6.13 3.49
C THR A 72 -5.90 -6.35 4.00
N PRO A 73 -4.95 -5.42 3.76
CA PRO A 73 -3.65 -5.53 4.39
C PRO A 73 -3.89 -5.47 5.90
N SER A 74 -3.65 -6.59 6.60
CA SER A 74 -3.51 -6.58 8.06
C SER A 74 -2.24 -5.82 8.37
N ILE A 75 -2.34 -4.48 8.39
CA ILE A 75 -1.35 -3.63 9.01
C ILE A 75 -1.41 -3.97 10.49
N ASN A 76 -0.43 -4.76 10.94
CA ASN A 76 -0.26 -5.09 12.34
C ASN A 76 0.22 -3.84 13.08
N SER A 77 -0.71 -2.95 13.38
CA SER A 77 -0.52 -1.86 14.33
C SER A 77 -1.88 -1.56 14.97
N GLY A 78 -2.23 -2.36 15.98
CA GLY A 78 -3.30 -2.05 16.93
C GLY A 78 -4.71 -2.29 16.42
N GLN A 79 -5.28 -3.41 16.87
CA GLN A 79 -6.71 -3.70 16.95
C GLN A 79 -7.67 -2.49 16.83
N VAL A 80 -8.52 -2.49 15.80
CA VAL A 80 -9.94 -2.17 15.97
C VAL A 80 -10.74 -2.93 14.90
N PRO A 81 -11.55 -3.94 15.27
CA PRO A 81 -12.50 -4.53 14.34
C PRO A 81 -13.68 -3.55 14.23
N SER A 82 -13.72 -2.80 13.12
CA SER A 82 -14.87 -1.94 12.83
C SER A 82 -16.07 -2.81 12.47
N ALA A 83 -17.14 -2.60 13.21
CA ALA A 83 -18.40 -3.30 13.15
C ALA A 83 -19.03 -3.29 11.75
N ASN A 84 -19.44 -4.46 11.26
CA ASN A 84 -20.73 -4.58 10.58
C ASN A 84 -21.23 -6.04 10.53
N SER A 85 -22.24 -6.34 11.33
CA SER A 85 -23.24 -7.38 11.02
C SER A 85 -24.47 -7.10 11.88
N ARG A 86 -25.26 -6.11 11.41
CA ARG A 86 -26.63 -5.89 11.86
C ARG A 86 -27.54 -6.09 10.65
N GLU A 87 -27.86 -7.35 10.38
CA GLU A 87 -29.00 -7.79 9.58
C GLU A 87 -29.77 -8.77 10.49
N THR A 88 -30.83 -8.31 11.15
CA THR A 88 -32.26 -8.29 10.74
C THR A 88 -33.00 -9.59 11.09
N LEU A 89 -33.97 -9.41 11.98
CA LEU A 89 -35.27 -10.09 12.13
C LEU A 89 -35.32 -11.62 12.10
N SER A 90 -35.68 -12.20 13.25
CA SER A 90 -36.56 -13.37 13.31
C SER A 90 -37.69 -13.08 14.30
N GLU A 91 -38.70 -12.36 13.84
CA GLU A 91 -40.07 -12.63 14.30
C GLU A 91 -40.47 -13.94 13.61
N GLU A 92 -40.65 -15.02 14.37
CA GLU A 92 -41.70 -16.00 14.10
C GLU A 92 -42.29 -16.42 15.44
N GLU A 93 -43.47 -15.85 15.72
CA GLU A 93 -44.51 -16.51 16.49
C GLU A 93 -44.90 -17.78 15.73
N ASP A 94 -44.79 -18.97 16.34
CA ASP A 94 -45.93 -19.89 16.43
C ASP A 94 -45.66 -21.06 17.40
N SER A 95 -46.73 -21.47 18.10
CA SER A 95 -46.94 -22.61 19.01
C SER A 95 -46.50 -22.53 20.48
#